data_AF-A0A3R9QHU3-F1
#
_entry.id   AF-A0A3R9QHU3-F1
#
_cell.length_a   1.000
_cell.length_b   1.000
_cell.length_c   1.000
_cell.angle_alpha   90.00
_cell.angle_beta   90.00
_cell.angle_gamma   90.00
#
_symmetry.space_group_name_H-M   'P 1'
#
loop_
_entity.id
_entity.type
_entity.pdbx_description
1 polymer ?
#
loop_
_entity_poly.entity_id
_entity_poly.type
_entity_poly.pdbx_seq_one_letter_code
_entity_poly.pdbx_strand_id
1 'polypeptide(L)'
;MENQILMNYLYRYFQANNANITYEDNRKIEVELTEELDQELINRPFYWQYIKKTGGIAQPMTLTFITDKKQEEKEKGEILHFGSPRLHQIFQSALQKGTWTLLYEQGTHTKKVSPLFPWLIVNVKISYVSHQRKDRIVSYGLQLIHGQLVDNMMNRLYDKTMTTVIPNHSFPMASLIQLNSGLHRVKHNLEQSLQEESHEWAEQAIKRMNDELGILDAYHQSSSQSLEEYELERKAIVSRYDPHIEVNIINSGLFYLTESAL
;
A
#
# COMPACT_ATOMS: atom_id res chain seq x y z
N MET A 1 17.21 11.19 -8.47
CA MET A 1 16.25 11.22 -7.35
C MET A 1 15.43 9.95 -7.32
N GLU A 2 14.77 9.59 -8.42
CA GLU A 2 13.99 8.34 -8.56
C GLU A 2 14.78 7.06 -8.22
N ASN A 3 15.99 6.88 -8.77
CA ASN A 3 16.80 5.69 -8.50
C ASN A 3 17.17 5.54 -7.01
N GLN A 4 17.38 6.65 -6.31
CA GLN A 4 17.72 6.64 -4.89
C GLN A 4 16.50 6.25 -4.03
N ILE A 5 15.31 6.70 -4.41
CA ILE A 5 14.05 6.29 -3.77
C ILE A 5 13.85 4.78 -3.95
N LEU A 6 14.09 4.28 -5.16
CA LEU A 6 13.97 2.86 -5.48
C LEU A 6 14.98 2.01 -4.68
N MET A 7 16.24 2.42 -4.62
CA MET A 7 17.27 1.73 -3.84
C MET A 7 16.94 1.71 -2.34
N ASN A 8 16.52 2.84 -1.76
CA ASN A 8 16.11 2.91 -0.36
C ASN A 8 14.90 1.99 -0.09
N TYR A 9 13.93 1.95 -1.00
CA TYR A 9 12.80 1.04 -0.89
C TYR A 9 13.25 -0.44 -0.88
N LEU A 10 14.12 -0.84 -1.80
CA LEU A 10 14.62 -2.22 -1.88
C LEU A 10 15.38 -2.60 -0.60
N TYR A 11 16.26 -1.73 -0.12
CA TYR A 11 16.99 -1.94 1.13
C TYR A 11 16.02 -2.21 2.29
N ARG A 12 15.05 -1.32 2.49
CA ARG A 12 14.05 -1.45 3.55
C ARG A 12 13.21 -2.72 3.42
N TYR A 13 12.83 -3.09 2.20
CA TYR A 13 12.06 -4.30 1.94
C TYR A 13 12.85 -5.57 2.31
N PHE A 14 14.09 -5.70 1.85
CA PHE A 14 14.91 -6.88 2.10
C PHE A 14 15.32 -6.97 3.57
N GLN A 15 15.66 -5.84 4.20
CA GLN A 15 15.94 -5.77 5.63
C GLN A 15 14.72 -6.19 6.47
N ALA A 16 13.52 -5.72 6.12
CA ALA A 16 12.28 -6.07 6.82
C ALA A 16 11.89 -7.56 6.67
N ASN A 17 12.32 -8.22 5.59
CA ASN A 17 12.11 -9.65 5.36
C ASN A 17 13.32 -10.51 5.81
N ASN A 18 14.24 -9.93 6.59
CA ASN A 18 15.43 -10.61 7.11
C ASN A 18 16.32 -11.26 6.02
N ALA A 19 16.30 -10.71 4.81
CA ALA A 19 17.20 -11.15 3.76
C ALA A 19 18.62 -10.63 4.04
N ASN A 20 19.62 -11.40 3.62
CA ASN A 20 21.02 -11.06 3.86
C ASN A 20 21.55 -10.19 2.71
N ILE A 21 21.75 -8.90 2.96
CA ILE A 21 22.28 -7.95 1.97
C ILE A 21 23.81 -8.10 1.96
N THR A 22 24.35 -8.68 0.89
CA THR A 22 25.78 -8.97 0.76
C THR A 22 26.57 -7.80 0.18
N TYR A 23 25.91 -6.95 -0.61
CA TYR A 23 26.50 -5.75 -1.19
C TYR A 23 25.43 -4.67 -1.41
N GLU A 24 25.78 -3.41 -1.14
CA GLU A 24 24.94 -2.26 -1.45
C GLU A 24 25.76 -1.05 -1.91
N ASP A 25 25.24 -0.37 -2.91
CA ASP A 25 25.65 0.95 -3.37
C ASP A 25 24.42 1.69 -3.93
N ASN A 26 24.54 2.99 -4.22
CA ASN A 26 23.49 3.85 -4.77
C ASN A 26 22.91 3.39 -6.11
N ARG A 27 23.49 2.38 -6.75
CA ARG A 27 23.07 1.86 -8.07
C ARG A 27 22.78 0.37 -8.07
N LYS A 28 23.26 -0.38 -7.09
CA LYS A 28 23.31 -1.84 -7.11
C LYS A 28 23.12 -2.39 -5.70
N ILE A 29 22.27 -3.41 -5.58
CA ILE A 29 22.09 -4.17 -4.34
C ILE A 29 22.18 -5.65 -4.66
N GLU A 30 22.95 -6.38 -3.85
CA GLU A 30 23.05 -7.83 -3.91
C GLU A 30 22.49 -8.40 -2.61
N VAL A 31 21.56 -9.35 -2.76
CA VAL A 31 20.81 -9.91 -1.65
C VAL A 31 20.70 -11.42 -1.79
N GLU A 32 21.10 -12.13 -0.75
CA GLU A 32 20.78 -13.53 -0.55
C GLU A 32 19.38 -13.60 0.06
N LEU A 33 18.46 -14.23 -0.69
CA LEU A 33 17.06 -14.32 -0.30
C LEU A 33 16.88 -15.28 0.89
N THR A 34 15.76 -15.12 1.60
CA THR A 34 15.28 -16.17 2.51
C THR A 34 14.55 -17.25 1.71
N GLU A 35 14.33 -18.43 2.31
CA GLU A 35 13.53 -19.49 1.68
C GLU A 35 12.13 -18.98 1.28
N GLU A 36 11.50 -18.18 2.14
CA GLU A 36 10.17 -17.61 1.89
C GLU A 36 10.17 -16.64 0.71
N LEU A 37 11.10 -15.67 0.71
CA LEU A 37 11.23 -14.69 -0.37
C LEU A 37 11.58 -15.36 -1.69
N ASP A 38 12.38 -16.40 -1.66
CA ASP A 38 12.76 -17.13 -2.86
C ASP A 38 11.58 -17.92 -3.42
N GLN A 39 10.73 -18.55 -2.60
CA GLN A 39 9.48 -19.17 -3.07
C GLN A 39 8.50 -18.15 -3.67
N GLU A 40 8.47 -16.94 -3.11
CA GLU A 40 7.54 -15.88 -3.49
C GLU A 40 7.98 -15.12 -4.75
N LEU A 41 9.26 -14.75 -4.82
CA LEU A 41 9.81 -13.96 -5.91
C LEU A 41 10.32 -14.88 -7.04
N ILE A 42 10.93 -16.02 -6.74
CA ILE A 42 11.53 -16.88 -7.77
C ILE A 42 10.57 -18.01 -8.15
N ASN A 43 10.25 -18.08 -9.44
CA ASN A 43 9.44 -19.17 -9.98
C ASN A 43 10.27 -20.46 -10.15
N ARG A 44 10.66 -21.09 -9.04
CA ARG A 44 11.34 -22.40 -9.02
C ARG A 44 10.60 -23.47 -8.20
N PRO A 45 9.32 -23.76 -8.50
CA PRO A 45 8.50 -24.67 -7.70
C PRO A 45 9.06 -26.10 -7.63
N PHE A 46 9.69 -26.59 -8.71
CA PHE A 46 10.26 -27.95 -8.74
C PHE A 46 11.45 -28.12 -7.77
N TYR A 47 12.27 -27.08 -7.61
CA TYR A 47 13.38 -27.09 -6.66
C TYR A 47 12.85 -27.26 -5.23
N TRP A 48 11.87 -26.44 -4.86
CA TRP A 48 11.26 -26.49 -3.53
C TRP A 48 10.49 -27.78 -3.26
N GLN A 49 9.78 -28.31 -4.27
CA GLN A 49 9.14 -29.62 -4.17
C GLN A 49 10.17 -30.74 -3.95
N TYR A 50 11.31 -30.70 -4.65
CA TYR A 50 12.37 -31.68 -4.47
C TYR A 50 12.96 -31.60 -3.06
N ILE A 51 13.37 -30.42 -2.60
CA ILE A 51 13.93 -30.21 -1.25
C ILE A 51 12.96 -30.68 -0.15
N LYS A 52 11.67 -30.34 -0.26
CA LYS A 52 10.64 -30.79 0.69
C LYS A 52 10.46 -32.31 0.69
N LYS A 53 10.60 -32.98 -0.47
CA LYS A 53 10.48 -34.45 -0.58
C LYS A 53 11.72 -35.19 -0.08
N THR A 54 12.90 -34.64 -0.29
CA THR A 54 14.16 -35.30 0.04
C THR A 54 14.68 -34.95 1.43
N GLY A 55 14.09 -33.94 2.09
CA GLY A 55 14.62 -33.41 3.36
C GLY A 55 15.98 -32.73 3.19
N GLY A 56 16.29 -32.27 1.97
CA GLY A 56 17.55 -31.58 1.68
C GLY A 56 17.66 -30.22 2.36
N ILE A 57 18.87 -29.67 2.43
CA ILE A 57 19.12 -28.31 2.94
C ILE A 57 18.77 -27.31 1.84
N ALA A 58 17.89 -26.36 2.15
CA ALA A 58 17.50 -25.30 1.24
C ALA A 58 18.69 -24.37 0.93
N GLN A 59 18.81 -23.99 -0.34
CA GLN A 59 19.78 -23.02 -0.85
C GLN A 59 19.01 -21.91 -1.59
N PRO A 60 18.60 -20.85 -0.88
CA PRO A 60 18.01 -19.66 -1.48
C PRO A 60 18.93 -19.02 -2.53
N MET A 61 18.34 -18.34 -3.51
CA MET A 61 19.12 -17.68 -4.57
C MET A 61 19.66 -16.33 -4.12
N THR A 62 20.84 -15.96 -4.62
CA THR A 62 21.36 -14.58 -4.53
C THR A 62 20.94 -13.80 -5.77
N LEU A 63 20.34 -12.62 -5.57
CA LEU A 63 19.93 -11.71 -6.62
C LEU A 63 20.77 -10.44 -6.59
N THR A 64 21.13 -9.96 -7.78
CA THR A 64 21.76 -8.64 -7.96
C THR A 64 20.79 -7.75 -8.73
N PHE A 65 20.39 -6.64 -8.13
CA PHE A 65 19.52 -5.64 -8.76
C PHE A 65 20.27 -4.36 -9.07
N ILE A 66 20.03 -3.79 -10.25
CA ILE A 66 20.70 -2.58 -10.74
C ILE A 66 19.65 -1.54 -11.13
N THR A 67 19.76 -0.30 -10.64
CA THR A 67 18.79 0.78 -10.95
C THR A 67 19.32 1.86 -11.89
N ASP A 68 20.62 1.86 -12.18
CA ASP A 68 21.19 2.79 -13.15
C ASP A 68 21.21 2.15 -14.55
N LYS A 69 20.74 2.90 -15.55
CA LYS A 69 20.69 2.46 -16.96
C LYS A 69 22.03 2.60 -17.69
N LYS A 70 23.02 3.29 -17.11
CA LYS A 70 24.37 3.45 -17.67
C LYS A 70 25.23 2.20 -17.42
N GLN A 71 24.70 1.04 -17.77
CA GLN A 71 25.38 -0.23 -17.58
C GLN A 71 26.60 -0.29 -18.50
N GLU A 72 27.78 -0.55 -17.95
CA GLU A 72 28.86 -1.18 -18.70
C GLU A 72 28.41 -2.63 -18.96
N GLU A 73 28.44 -3.10 -20.21
CA GLU A 73 27.89 -4.39 -20.70
C GLU A 73 28.34 -5.67 -19.93
N LYS A 74 29.16 -5.55 -18.88
CA LYS A 74 29.77 -6.64 -18.12
C LYS A 74 29.17 -6.87 -16.72
N GLU A 75 28.30 -6.00 -16.20
CA GLU A 75 27.70 -6.23 -14.88
C GLU A 75 26.56 -7.27 -14.96
N LYS A 76 26.72 -8.39 -14.25
CA LYS A 76 25.67 -9.40 -14.07
C LYS A 76 24.64 -8.91 -13.05
N GLY A 77 23.39 -8.73 -13.46
CA GLY A 77 22.28 -8.34 -12.58
C GLY A 77 20.98 -8.05 -13.34
N GLU A 78 19.87 -8.01 -12.61
CA GLU A 78 18.55 -7.65 -13.13
C GLU A 78 18.35 -6.14 -13.03
N ILE A 79 17.99 -5.49 -14.14
CA ILE A 79 17.71 -4.05 -14.15
C ILE A 79 16.31 -3.79 -13.59
N LEU A 80 16.23 -2.98 -12.54
CA LEU A 80 14.98 -2.55 -11.94
C LEU A 80 14.64 -1.10 -12.30
N HIS A 81 13.43 -0.92 -12.80
CA HIS A 81 12.76 0.37 -12.96
C HIS A 81 11.28 0.21 -12.58
N PHE A 82 10.53 1.32 -12.50
CA PHE A 82 9.12 1.32 -12.12
C PHE A 82 8.19 0.46 -12.99
N GLY A 83 8.64 0.05 -14.18
CA GLY A 83 7.90 -0.83 -15.09
C GLY A 83 8.31 -2.30 -15.00
N SER A 84 9.34 -2.64 -14.23
CA SER A 84 9.86 -4.01 -14.15
C SER A 84 8.84 -4.92 -13.44
N PRO A 85 8.52 -6.10 -14.00
CA PRO A 85 7.62 -7.06 -13.35
C PRO A 85 8.08 -7.46 -11.95
N ARG A 86 9.39 -7.62 -11.76
CA ARG A 86 10.02 -7.94 -10.47
C ARG A 86 9.72 -6.91 -9.39
N LEU A 87 9.78 -5.63 -9.73
CA LEU A 87 9.51 -4.57 -8.77
C LEU A 87 8.04 -4.58 -8.34
N HIS A 88 7.12 -4.85 -9.26
CA HIS A 88 5.69 -5.01 -8.93
C HIS A 88 5.44 -6.22 -8.03
N GLN A 89 6.13 -7.34 -8.24
CA GLN A 89 6.07 -8.49 -7.33
C GLN A 89 6.54 -8.12 -5.92
N ILE A 90 7.64 -7.37 -5.79
CA ILE A 90 8.14 -6.88 -4.50
C ILE A 90 7.11 -5.95 -3.83
N PHE A 91 6.47 -5.04 -4.59
CA PHE A 91 5.41 -4.18 -4.05
C PHE A 91 4.21 -5.00 -3.58
N GLN A 92 3.78 -6.00 -4.34
CA GLN A 92 2.67 -6.86 -3.99
C GLN A 92 2.97 -7.68 -2.73
N SER A 93 4.18 -8.25 -2.64
CA SER A 93 4.65 -8.95 -1.44
C SER A 93 4.61 -8.06 -0.20
N ALA A 94 5.17 -6.84 -0.31
CA ALA A 94 5.20 -5.88 0.78
C ALA A 94 3.79 -5.50 1.25
N LEU A 95 2.85 -5.30 0.31
CA LEU A 95 1.45 -5.01 0.63
C LEU A 95 0.77 -6.16 1.36
N GLN A 96 0.99 -7.41 0.91
CA GLN A 96 0.40 -8.59 1.54
C GLN A 96 0.90 -8.80 2.96
N LYS A 97 2.22 -8.68 3.18
CA LYS A 97 2.85 -8.84 4.50
C LYS A 97 2.54 -7.67 5.44
N GLY A 98 2.31 -6.48 4.90
CA GLY A 98 2.06 -5.25 5.65
C GLY A 98 0.61 -4.93 5.95
N THR A 99 -0.34 -5.86 5.77
CA THR A 99 -1.79 -5.60 5.91
C THR A 99 -2.24 -5.26 7.34
N TRP A 100 -1.67 -5.95 8.34
CA TRP A 100 -2.00 -5.78 9.75
C TRP A 100 -0.76 -5.76 10.64
N THR A 101 -0.75 -4.92 11.68
CA THR A 101 0.31 -4.94 12.69
C THR A 101 -0.19 -4.64 14.10
N LEU A 102 0.61 -5.04 15.08
CA LEU A 102 0.43 -4.75 16.50
C LEU A 102 1.74 -4.18 17.04
N LEU A 103 1.72 -2.91 17.46
CA LEU A 103 2.92 -2.20 17.88
C LEU A 103 2.72 -1.48 19.21
N TYR A 104 3.81 -1.31 19.94
CA TYR A 104 3.88 -0.61 21.21
C TYR A 104 4.91 0.50 21.10
N GLU A 105 4.57 1.70 21.57
CA GLU A 105 5.50 2.80 21.66
C GLU A 105 6.57 2.50 22.71
N GLN A 106 7.83 2.54 22.30
CA GLN A 106 8.95 2.42 23.22
C GLN A 106 9.07 3.75 23.98
N GLY A 107 8.58 3.76 25.23
CA GLY A 107 8.70 4.91 26.11
C GLY A 107 10.16 5.30 26.36
N THR A 108 10.38 6.56 26.73
CA THR A 108 11.68 7.01 27.23
C THR A 108 12.06 6.20 28.48
N HIS A 109 13.35 5.88 28.64
CA HIS A 109 13.90 5.07 29.73
C HIS A 109 13.69 5.71 31.12
N THR A 110 12.45 5.77 31.57
CA THR A 110 12.05 6.25 32.89
C THR A 110 11.72 5.03 33.74
N LYS A 111 12.06 5.08 35.03
CA LYS A 111 11.77 3.99 35.98
C LYS A 111 10.29 3.92 36.39
N LYS A 112 9.43 4.78 35.83
CA LYS A 112 8.01 4.85 36.17
C LYS A 112 7.23 3.96 35.24
N VAL A 113 6.31 3.19 35.81
CA VAL A 113 5.38 2.37 35.05
C VAL A 113 4.41 3.29 34.29
N SER A 114 4.33 3.18 32.97
CA SER A 114 3.48 4.01 32.12
C SER A 114 2.38 3.21 31.42
N PRO A 115 1.13 3.70 31.38
CA PRO A 115 0.08 3.09 30.57
C PRO A 115 0.33 3.31 29.08
N LEU A 116 -0.09 2.36 28.27
CA LEU A 116 -0.17 2.51 26.81
C LEU A 116 -1.62 2.40 26.35
N PHE A 117 -2.10 3.39 25.63
CA PHE A 117 -3.47 3.51 25.16
C PHE A 117 -3.63 2.90 23.77
N PRO A 118 -4.70 2.12 23.52
CA PRO A 118 -4.92 1.47 22.24
C PRO A 118 -5.46 2.45 21.18
N TRP A 119 -4.77 2.52 20.05
CA TRP A 119 -5.11 3.28 18.86
C TRP A 119 -5.26 2.34 17.67
N LEU A 120 -6.44 2.34 17.05
CA LEU A 120 -6.65 1.72 15.74
C LEU A 120 -6.16 2.70 14.67
N ILE A 121 -5.13 2.32 13.93
CA ILE A 121 -4.58 3.11 12.85
C ILE A 121 -4.99 2.48 11.52
N VAL A 122 -5.49 3.30 10.60
CA VAL A 122 -5.99 2.86 9.30
C VAL A 122 -5.43 3.78 8.22
N ASN A 123 -4.73 3.20 7.26
CA ASN A 123 -4.23 3.91 6.08
C ASN A 123 -5.12 3.57 4.89
N VAL A 124 -5.67 4.59 4.26
CA VAL A 124 -6.70 4.46 3.21
C VAL A 124 -6.23 5.16 1.94
N LYS A 125 -6.39 4.46 0.81
CA LYS A 125 -6.28 5.05 -0.52
C LYS A 125 -7.67 5.41 -1.02
N ILE A 126 -7.85 6.68 -1.37
CA ILE A 126 -9.04 7.24 -2.00
C ILE A 126 -8.68 7.52 -3.45
N SER A 127 -9.40 6.91 -4.38
CA SER A 127 -9.22 7.11 -5.82
C SER A 127 -10.47 7.76 -6.40
N TYR A 128 -10.33 8.96 -6.94
CA TYR A 128 -11.37 9.64 -7.71
C TYR A 128 -11.21 9.22 -9.17
N VAL A 129 -12.16 8.46 -9.69
CA VAL A 129 -12.07 7.79 -10.99
C VAL A 129 -13.13 8.35 -11.94
N SER A 130 -12.68 8.72 -13.13
CA SER A 130 -13.48 9.00 -14.33
C SER A 130 -12.56 8.73 -15.53
N HIS A 131 -12.61 9.57 -16.57
CA HIS A 131 -11.58 9.60 -17.61
C HIS A 131 -10.17 9.93 -17.09
N GLN A 132 -10.08 10.49 -15.88
CA GLN A 132 -8.83 10.69 -15.15
C GLN A 132 -8.92 9.98 -13.80
N ARG A 133 -7.77 9.51 -13.29
CA ARG A 133 -7.62 8.95 -11.96
C ARG A 133 -6.79 9.88 -11.09
N LYS A 134 -7.33 10.28 -9.94
CA LYS A 134 -6.59 11.00 -8.91
C LYS A 134 -6.58 10.17 -7.64
N ASP A 135 -5.39 9.82 -7.16
CA ASP A 135 -5.22 9.06 -5.93
C ASP A 135 -4.78 9.98 -4.77
N ARG A 136 -5.36 9.78 -3.59
CA ARG A 136 -4.98 10.41 -2.33
C ARG A 136 -4.84 9.34 -1.26
N ILE A 137 -3.76 9.40 -0.47
CA ILE A 137 -3.58 8.55 0.69
C ILE A 137 -3.83 9.39 1.94
N VAL A 138 -4.65 8.85 2.84
CA VAL A 138 -4.94 9.44 4.15
C VAL A 138 -4.68 8.41 5.24
N SER A 139 -4.37 8.91 6.43
CA SER A 139 -4.14 8.08 7.61
C SER A 139 -4.99 8.56 8.77
N TYR A 140 -5.73 7.64 9.38
CA TYR A 140 -6.60 7.90 10.51
C TYR A 140 -6.12 7.13 11.74
N GLY A 141 -6.20 7.77 12.90
CA GLY A 141 -5.99 7.16 14.21
C GLY A 141 -7.26 7.28 15.04
N LEU A 142 -7.84 6.15 15.44
CA LEU A 142 -8.98 6.11 16.34
C LEU A 142 -8.56 5.55 17.71
N GLN A 143 -8.71 6.35 18.75
CA GLN A 143 -8.42 5.94 20.10
C GLN A 143 -9.55 5.05 20.65
N LEU A 144 -9.23 3.82 21.05
CA LEU A 144 -10.23 2.78 21.34
C LEU A 144 -10.81 2.84 22.76
N ILE A 145 -10.55 3.90 23.53
CA ILE A 145 -11.14 4.12 24.86
C ILE A 145 -12.25 5.15 24.77
N HIS A 146 -11.95 6.38 24.37
CA HIS A 146 -12.94 7.46 24.24
C HIS A 146 -13.39 7.73 22.81
N GLY A 147 -12.76 7.12 21.81
CA GLY A 147 -13.19 7.23 20.41
C GLY A 147 -12.76 8.51 19.71
N GLN A 148 -11.69 9.16 20.18
CA GLN A 148 -11.13 10.31 19.49
C GLN A 148 -10.58 9.87 18.13
N LEU A 149 -10.98 10.57 17.06
CA LEU A 149 -10.46 10.37 15.72
C LEU A 149 -9.44 11.47 15.41
N VAL A 150 -8.31 11.09 14.84
CA VAL A 150 -7.19 11.97 14.50
C VAL A 150 -6.76 11.70 13.06
N ASP A 151 -6.71 12.77 12.27
CA ASP A 151 -6.22 12.73 10.89
C ASP A 151 -4.70 12.81 10.83
N ASN A 152 -4.14 12.36 9.70
CA ASN A 152 -2.70 12.35 9.43
C ASN A 152 -1.90 11.62 10.52
N MET A 153 -2.46 10.53 11.04
CA MET A 153 -1.88 9.76 12.14
C MET A 153 -0.44 9.30 11.85
N MET A 154 -0.12 8.92 10.60
CA MET A 154 1.23 8.50 10.23
C MET A 154 2.29 9.59 10.41
N ASN A 155 1.93 10.87 10.25
CA ASN A 155 2.86 11.98 10.51
C ASN A 155 3.21 12.08 12.00
N ARG A 156 2.24 11.79 12.88
CA ARG A 156 2.45 11.78 14.34
C ARG A 156 3.26 10.57 14.81
N LEU A 157 3.20 9.47 14.06
CA LEU A 157 3.99 8.27 14.36
C LEU A 157 5.43 8.36 13.84
N TYR A 158 5.73 9.27 12.91
CA TYR A 158 7.01 9.31 12.20
C TYR A 158 8.21 9.41 13.14
N ASP A 159 8.09 10.19 14.22
CA ASP A 159 9.15 10.44 15.19
C ASP A 159 9.14 9.47 16.38
N LYS A 160 8.19 8.51 16.43
CA LYS A 160 8.02 7.58 17.54
C LYS A 160 8.74 6.26 17.25
N THR A 161 9.44 5.73 18.25
CA THR A 161 10.05 4.40 18.16
C THR A 161 9.04 3.33 18.56
N MET A 162 8.83 2.35 17.68
CA MET A 162 7.85 1.28 17.88
C MET A 162 8.54 -0.07 18.03
N THR A 163 7.92 -0.95 18.81
CA THR A 163 8.35 -2.34 19.01
C THR A 163 7.15 -3.29 18.95
N THR A 164 7.40 -4.55 18.59
CA THR A 164 6.39 -5.62 18.56
C THR A 164 6.19 -6.29 19.92
N VAL A 165 7.05 -5.99 20.90
CA VAL A 165 7.00 -6.53 22.25
C VAL A 165 6.70 -5.42 23.24
N ILE A 166 5.90 -5.72 24.27
CA ILE A 166 5.57 -4.75 25.32
C ILE A 166 6.88 -4.26 25.98
N PRO A 167 7.16 -2.94 25.96
CA PRO A 167 8.36 -2.38 26.58
C PRO A 167 8.39 -2.61 28.10
N ASN A 168 9.59 -2.66 28.66
CA ASN A 168 9.79 -2.70 30.11
C ASN A 168 9.10 -1.50 30.78
N HIS A 169 8.50 -1.74 31.95
CA HIS A 169 7.77 -0.71 32.71
C HIS A 169 6.59 -0.10 31.94
N SER A 170 6.00 -0.82 30.99
CA SER A 170 4.78 -0.38 30.29
C SER A 170 3.68 -1.44 30.43
N PHE A 171 2.42 -1.01 30.42
CA PHE A 171 1.27 -1.92 30.40
C PHE A 171 0.19 -1.44 29.43
N PRO A 172 -0.36 -2.33 28.59
CA PRO A 172 -1.42 -1.98 27.64
C PRO A 172 -2.77 -1.79 28.36
N MET A 173 -3.45 -0.70 28.04
CA MET A 173 -4.82 -0.42 28.49
C MET A 173 -5.84 -1.21 27.65
N ALA A 174 -6.91 -1.66 28.28
CA ALA A 174 -7.97 -2.38 27.58
C ALA A 174 -8.76 -1.45 26.64
N SER A 175 -9.03 -1.93 25.43
CA SER A 175 -9.94 -1.26 24.49
C SER A 175 -11.38 -1.34 25.01
N LEU A 176 -12.06 -0.19 25.08
CA LEU A 176 -13.50 -0.13 25.37
C LEU A 176 -14.34 -0.25 24.09
N ILE A 177 -13.77 0.18 22.96
CA ILE A 177 -14.37 0.11 21.64
C ILE A 177 -13.78 -1.11 20.89
N GLN A 178 -14.66 -1.96 20.35
CA GLN A 178 -14.24 -3.08 19.52
C GLN A 178 -13.64 -2.60 18.20
N LEU A 179 -12.67 -3.35 17.65
CA LEU A 179 -11.98 -2.98 16.41
C LEU A 179 -12.95 -2.75 15.23
N ASN A 180 -13.93 -3.64 15.04
CA ASN A 180 -14.92 -3.49 13.97
C ASN A 180 -15.76 -2.22 14.16
N SER A 181 -16.22 -1.94 15.37
CA SER A 181 -16.94 -0.70 15.68
C SER A 181 -16.06 0.53 15.43
N GLY A 182 -14.76 0.43 15.73
CA GLY A 182 -13.79 1.47 15.43
C GLY A 182 -13.63 1.72 13.93
N LEU A 183 -13.47 0.65 13.13
CA LEU A 183 -13.41 0.74 11.68
C LEU A 183 -14.68 1.37 11.09
N HIS A 184 -15.87 1.01 11.61
CA HIS A 184 -17.11 1.64 11.18
C HIS A 184 -17.14 3.15 11.45
N ARG A 185 -16.58 3.61 12.57
CA ARG A 185 -16.47 5.04 12.88
C ARG A 185 -15.52 5.77 11.92
N VAL A 186 -14.36 5.17 11.63
CA VAL A 186 -13.41 5.71 10.64
C VAL A 186 -14.08 5.78 9.26
N LYS A 187 -14.76 4.72 8.84
CA LYS A 187 -15.52 4.68 7.59
C LYS A 187 -16.57 5.79 7.53
N HIS A 188 -17.39 5.94 8.57
CA HIS A 188 -18.46 6.94 8.60
C HIS A 188 -17.90 8.37 8.49
N ASN A 189 -16.83 8.68 9.24
CA ASN A 189 -16.18 9.98 9.15
C ASN A 189 -15.58 10.23 7.77
N LEU A 190 -14.95 9.22 7.15
CA LEU A 190 -14.44 9.31 5.80
C LEU A 190 -15.58 9.55 4.78
N GLU A 191 -16.69 8.82 4.87
CA GLU A 191 -17.86 9.03 4.00
C GLU A 191 -18.41 10.45 4.14
N GLN A 192 -18.52 10.96 5.36
CA GLN A 192 -18.96 12.32 5.62
C GLN A 192 -17.98 13.34 5.00
N SER A 193 -16.67 13.17 5.22
CA SER A 193 -15.65 14.04 4.63
C SER A 193 -15.70 14.05 3.10
N LEU A 194 -15.96 12.90 2.47
CA LEU A 194 -16.09 12.81 1.01
C LEU A 194 -17.36 13.49 0.50
N GLN A 195 -18.46 13.44 1.25
CA GLN A 195 -19.71 14.14 0.89
C GLN A 195 -19.57 15.67 0.98
N GLU A 196 -18.76 16.16 1.90
CA GLU A 196 -18.53 17.60 2.10
C GLU A 196 -17.52 18.19 1.09
N GLU A 197 -16.75 17.36 0.37
CA GLU A 197 -15.80 17.78 -0.65
C GLU A 197 -16.49 18.32 -1.91
N SER A 198 -15.76 19.12 -2.70
CA SER A 198 -16.25 19.59 -4.00
C SER A 198 -16.30 18.44 -5.02
N HIS A 199 -17.46 18.29 -5.66
CA HIS A 199 -17.73 17.29 -6.69
C HIS A 199 -17.64 17.85 -8.13
N GLU A 200 -17.02 19.03 -8.30
CA GLU A 200 -16.84 19.66 -9.62
C GLU A 200 -16.19 18.73 -10.66
N TRP A 201 -15.28 17.87 -10.23
CA TRP A 201 -14.63 16.89 -11.10
C TRP A 201 -15.63 15.88 -11.69
N ALA A 202 -16.63 15.47 -10.90
CA ALA A 202 -17.66 14.53 -11.32
C ALA A 202 -18.65 15.20 -12.27
N GLU A 203 -19.05 16.43 -11.98
CA GLU A 203 -19.89 17.24 -12.86
C GLU A 203 -19.23 17.46 -14.23
N GLN A 204 -17.93 17.78 -14.24
CA GLN A 204 -17.17 17.94 -15.48
C GLN A 204 -17.05 16.62 -16.27
N ALA A 205 -16.88 15.49 -15.57
CA ALA A 205 -16.84 14.17 -16.21
C ALA A 205 -18.19 13.82 -16.86
N ILE A 206 -19.31 14.06 -16.16
CA ILE A 206 -20.67 13.84 -16.69
C ILE A 206 -20.93 14.75 -17.90
N LYS A 207 -20.51 16.01 -17.84
CA LYS A 207 -20.65 16.93 -18.98
C LYS A 207 -19.92 16.41 -20.21
N ARG A 208 -18.64 16.03 -20.05
CA ARG A 208 -17.83 15.44 -21.13
C ARG A 208 -18.44 14.15 -21.67
N MET A 209 -18.97 13.30 -20.78
CA MET A 209 -19.67 12.09 -21.18
C MET A 209 -20.86 12.38 -22.10
N ASN A 210 -21.69 13.36 -21.73
CA ASN A 210 -22.85 13.74 -22.53
C ASN A 210 -22.46 14.37 -23.88
N ASP A 211 -21.39 15.17 -23.91
CA ASP A 211 -20.85 15.74 -25.15
C ASP A 211 -20.38 14.62 -26.11
N GLU A 212 -19.64 13.63 -25.60
CA GLU A 212 -19.17 12.46 -26.37
C GLU A 212 -20.32 11.56 -26.85
N LEU A 213 -21.32 11.32 -25.99
CA LEU A 213 -22.53 10.57 -26.37
C LEU A 213 -23.31 11.31 -27.46
N GLY A 214 -23.41 12.64 -27.39
CA GLY A 214 -24.07 13.44 -28.43
C GLY A 214 -23.35 13.35 -29.79
N ILE A 215 -22.02 13.27 -29.80
CA ILE A 215 -21.24 13.04 -31.03
C ILE A 215 -21.51 11.65 -31.58
N LEU A 216 -21.51 10.62 -30.71
CA LEU A 216 -21.81 9.24 -31.10
C LEU A 216 -23.23 9.11 -31.70
N ASP A 217 -24.22 9.74 -31.07
CA ASP A 217 -25.61 9.74 -31.55
C ASP A 217 -25.73 10.37 -32.94
N ALA A 218 -25.07 11.53 -33.16
CA ALA A 218 -25.06 12.19 -34.45
C ALA A 218 -24.34 11.36 -35.53
N TYR A 219 -23.24 10.70 -35.18
CA TYR A 219 -22.52 9.81 -36.07
C TYR A 219 -23.39 8.60 -36.48
N HIS A 220 -24.04 7.94 -35.53
CA HIS A 220 -24.94 6.81 -35.80
C HIS A 220 -26.14 7.21 -36.67
N GLN A 221 -26.69 8.42 -36.51
CA GLN A 221 -27.77 8.92 -37.38
C GLN A 221 -27.31 9.19 -38.83
N SER A 222 -26.04 9.53 -39.03
CA SER A 222 -25.47 9.90 -40.33
C SER A 222 -24.74 8.76 -41.06
N SER A 223 -24.49 7.64 -40.38
CA SER A 223 -23.72 6.51 -40.88
C SER A 223 -24.55 5.23 -40.88
N SER A 224 -24.13 4.23 -41.67
CA SER A 224 -24.70 2.89 -41.64
C SER A 224 -24.07 2.01 -40.53
N GLN A 225 -23.70 2.61 -39.39
CA GLN A 225 -23.14 1.87 -38.26
C GLN A 225 -24.17 0.86 -37.75
N SER A 226 -23.72 -0.33 -37.37
CA SER A 226 -24.61 -1.32 -36.78
C SER A 226 -25.03 -0.92 -35.36
N LEU A 227 -26.23 -1.34 -34.93
CA LEU A 227 -26.70 -1.09 -33.57
C LEU A 227 -25.78 -1.72 -32.51
N GLU A 228 -25.12 -2.84 -32.84
CA GLU A 228 -24.19 -3.53 -31.94
C GLU A 228 -22.91 -2.72 -31.70
N GLU A 229 -22.33 -2.15 -32.76
CA GLU A 229 -21.15 -1.27 -32.65
C GLU A 229 -21.47 -0.01 -31.85
N TYR A 230 -22.63 0.61 -32.11
CA TYR A 230 -23.10 1.77 -31.36
C TYR A 230 -23.26 1.47 -29.86
N GLU A 231 -23.92 0.36 -29.49
CA GLU A 231 -24.11 -0.03 -28.10
C GLU A 231 -22.78 -0.36 -27.40
N LEU A 232 -21.83 -0.95 -28.11
CA LEU A 232 -20.50 -1.25 -27.59
C LEU A 232 -19.71 0.03 -27.31
N GLU A 233 -19.70 0.98 -28.25
CA GLU A 233 -19.05 2.28 -28.07
C GLU A 233 -19.72 3.10 -26.97
N ARG A 234 -21.05 3.13 -26.94
CA ARG A 234 -21.82 3.79 -25.88
C ARG A 234 -21.44 3.26 -24.49
N LYS A 235 -21.37 1.93 -24.33
CA LYS A 235 -20.92 1.31 -23.06
C LYS A 235 -19.48 1.67 -22.73
N ALA A 236 -18.59 1.74 -23.72
CA ALA A 236 -17.20 2.12 -23.51
C ALA A 236 -17.07 3.59 -23.06
N ILE A 237 -17.86 4.50 -23.64
CA ILE A 237 -17.92 5.91 -23.23
C ILE A 237 -18.42 6.02 -21.79
N VAL A 238 -19.55 5.38 -21.47
CA VAL A 238 -20.12 5.41 -20.11
C VAL A 238 -19.12 4.86 -19.09
N SER A 239 -18.55 3.68 -19.33
CA SER A 239 -17.55 3.07 -18.45
C SER A 239 -16.32 3.95 -18.22
N ARG A 240 -15.90 4.72 -19.25
CA ARG A 240 -14.75 5.62 -19.15
C ARG A 240 -15.05 6.86 -18.31
N TYR A 241 -16.24 7.42 -18.42
CA TYR A 241 -16.55 8.73 -17.81
C TYR A 241 -17.35 8.63 -16.51
N ASP A 242 -17.96 7.48 -16.21
CA ASP A 242 -18.76 7.23 -15.01
C ASP A 242 -17.97 7.60 -13.73
N PRO A 243 -18.27 8.75 -13.11
CA PRO A 243 -17.48 9.26 -12.00
C PRO A 243 -17.81 8.48 -10.73
N HIS A 244 -16.81 7.86 -10.12
CA HIS A 244 -16.97 7.16 -8.86
C HIS A 244 -15.73 7.33 -7.98
N ILE A 245 -15.91 7.09 -6.68
CA ILE A 245 -14.84 7.13 -5.70
C ILE A 245 -14.59 5.71 -5.21
N GLU A 246 -13.38 5.20 -5.44
CA GLU A 246 -12.94 3.93 -4.86
C GLU A 246 -12.23 4.20 -3.53
N VAL A 247 -12.62 3.49 -2.48
CA VAL A 247 -11.98 3.57 -1.16
C VAL A 247 -11.40 2.21 -0.81
N ASN A 248 -10.10 2.14 -0.59
CA ASN A 248 -9.39 0.90 -0.28
C ASN A 248 -8.49 1.08 0.95
N ILE A 249 -8.63 0.20 1.94
CA ILE A 249 -7.69 0.13 3.07
C ILE A 249 -6.38 -0.45 2.55
N ILE A 250 -5.28 0.29 2.69
CA ILE A 250 -3.93 -0.15 2.32
C ILE A 250 -3.41 -1.10 3.40
N ASN A 251 -3.49 -0.66 4.65
CA ASN A 251 -3.14 -1.43 5.82
C ASN A 251 -3.80 -0.83 7.07
N SER A 252 -3.78 -1.59 8.14
CA SER A 252 -4.26 -1.14 9.44
C SER A 252 -3.44 -1.77 10.56
N GLY A 253 -3.59 -1.29 11.78
CA GLY A 253 -2.95 -1.92 12.91
C GLY A 253 -3.43 -1.38 14.24
N LEU A 254 -3.09 -2.10 15.29
CA LEU A 254 -3.33 -1.69 16.66
C LEU A 254 -2.03 -1.19 17.27
N PHE A 255 -2.03 0.06 17.70
CA PHE A 255 -0.86 0.74 18.24
C PHE A 255 -1.13 1.13 19.69
N TYR A 256 -0.23 0.77 20.58
CA TYR A 256 -0.31 1.10 22.00
C TYR A 256 0.64 2.26 22.27
N LEU A 257 0.08 3.47 22.40
CA LEU A 257 0.83 4.73 22.53
C LEU A 257 0.79 5.26 23.95
N THR A 258 1.83 5.96 24.39
CA THR A 258 1.91 6.61 25.70
C THR A 258 0.90 7.75 25.86
N GLU A 259 0.51 8.37 24.75
CA GLU A 259 -0.46 9.47 24.71
C GLU A 259 -1.89 8.93 24.58
N SER A 260 -2.76 9.33 25.52
CA SER A 260 -4.18 9.04 25.46
C SER A 260 -4.92 9.93 24.45
N ALA A 261 -4.45 11.15 24.24
CA ALA A 261 -5.05 12.10 23.32
C ALA A 261 -3.96 12.80 22.52
N LEU A 262 -4.25 13.04 21.24
CA LEU A 262 -3.36 13.62 20.24
C LEU A 262 -4.02 14.86 19.61
#